data_AF-A0A563VT54-F1
#
_entry.id   AF-A0A563VT54-F1
#
_cell.length_a   1.000
_cell.length_b   1.000
_cell.length_c   1.000
_cell.angle_alpha   90.00
_cell.angle_beta   90.00
_cell.angle_gamma   90.00
#
_symmetry.space_group_name_H-M   'P 1'
#
loop_
_entity.id
_entity.type
_entity.pdbx_description
1 polymer ?
#
loop_
_entity_poly.entity_id
_entity_poly.type
_entity_poly.pdbx_seq_one_letter_code
_entity_poly.pdbx_strand_id
1 'polypeptide(L)'
;MTHTTYSDDWEHSDWKKFQKTVFRLQRRIFKAVRVGDKAKARRLQKLIFTSHAARMLAIRQVTQLNTGKKTAGIDGKKSLTFKERFKLEKALRKHTKDWKHQGLR
;
A
#
# COMPACT_ATOMS: atom_id res chain seq x y z
N MET A 1 17.45 0.06 -25.98
CA MET A 1 16.58 0.52 -24.88
C MET A 1 15.72 -0.67 -24.50
N THR A 2 15.92 -1.26 -23.32
CA THR A 2 15.10 -2.41 -22.89
C THR A 2 13.68 -1.92 -22.64
N HIS A 3 12.69 -2.57 -23.28
CA HIS A 3 11.29 -2.33 -22.98
C HIS A 3 11.01 -2.92 -21.58
N THR A 4 11.16 -2.13 -20.54
CA THR A 4 10.81 -2.58 -19.18
C THR A 4 9.30 -2.85 -19.14
N THR A 5 8.94 -4.10 -18.86
CA THR A 5 7.54 -4.49 -18.77
C THR A 5 7.03 -4.23 -17.35
N TYR A 6 5.70 -4.11 -17.19
CA TYR A 6 5.10 -4.01 -15.85
C TYR A 6 5.45 -5.20 -14.94
N SER A 7 5.79 -6.36 -15.52
CA SER A 7 6.25 -7.54 -14.76
C SER A 7 7.62 -7.27 -14.14
N ASP A 8 8.56 -6.77 -14.94
CA ASP A 8 9.92 -6.48 -14.50
C ASP A 8 9.93 -5.42 -13.39
N ASP A 9 9.17 -4.34 -13.55
CA ASP A 9 9.06 -3.28 -12.53
C ASP A 9 8.53 -3.81 -11.19
N TRP A 10 7.60 -4.76 -11.24
CA TRP A 10 7.03 -5.36 -10.05
C TRP A 10 7.99 -6.33 -9.37
N GLU A 11 8.63 -7.19 -10.15
CA GLU A 11 9.57 -8.19 -9.64
C GLU A 11 10.82 -7.54 -9.03
N HIS A 12 11.36 -6.52 -9.71
CA HIS A 12 12.56 -5.80 -9.29
C HIS A 12 12.30 -4.66 -8.29
N SER A 13 11.05 -4.49 -7.84
CA SER A 13 10.74 -3.55 -6.77
C SER A 13 11.52 -3.88 -5.49
N ASP A 14 12.16 -2.88 -4.88
CA ASP A 14 12.94 -3.07 -3.64
C ASP A 14 12.03 -3.21 -2.41
N TRP A 15 11.44 -4.41 -2.29
CA TRP A 15 10.51 -4.76 -1.22
C TRP A 15 11.12 -4.61 0.18
N LYS A 16 12.41 -4.91 0.31
CA LYS A 16 13.15 -4.79 1.58
C LYS A 16 13.26 -3.33 2.01
N LYS A 17 13.52 -2.41 1.07
CA LYS A 17 13.53 -0.97 1.34
C LYS A 17 12.15 -0.43 1.67
N PHE A 18 11.09 -0.93 1.03
CA PHE A 18 9.72 -0.56 1.40
C PHE A 18 9.39 -0.98 2.83
N GLN A 19 9.72 -2.22 3.21
CA GLN A 19 9.51 -2.72 4.58
C GLN A 19 10.28 -1.90 5.61
N LYS A 20 11.58 -1.62 5.36
CA LYS A 20 12.39 -0.77 6.24
C LYS A 20 11.78 0.62 6.43
N THR A 21 11.28 1.23 5.36
CA THR A 21 10.63 2.55 5.40
C THR A 21 9.37 2.53 6.28
N VAL A 22 8.48 1.56 6.05
CA VAL A 22 7.23 1.40 6.80
C VAL A 22 7.53 1.11 8.28
N PHE A 23 8.45 0.19 8.56
CA PHE A 23 8.85 -0.17 9.92
C PHE A 23 9.40 1.03 10.71
N ARG A 24 10.22 1.87 10.07
CA ARG A 24 10.73 3.12 10.68
C ARG A 24 9.59 4.08 11.03
N LEU A 25 8.60 4.24 10.16
CA LEU A 25 7.44 5.09 10.43
C LEU A 25 6.60 4.54 11.58
N GLN A 26 6.31 3.23 11.57
CA GLN A 26 5.60 2.56 12.66
C GLN A 26 6.31 2.73 14.01
N ARG A 27 7.63 2.53 14.06
CA ARG A 27 8.43 2.78 15.27
C ARG A 27 8.36 4.23 15.75
N ARG A 28 8.35 5.21 14.84
CA ARG A 28 8.20 6.63 15.20
C ARG A 28 6.81 6.92 15.77
N ILE A 29 5.76 6.32 15.20
CA ILE A 29 4.38 6.43 15.71
C ILE A 29 4.33 5.86 17.13
N PHE A 30 4.85 4.64 17.32
CA PHE A 30 4.91 4.00 18.64
C PHE A 30 5.61 4.88 19.68
N LYS A 31 6.81 5.41 19.35
CA LYS A 31 7.54 6.31 20.24
C LYS A 31 6.77 7.58 20.58
N ALA A 32 6.08 8.19 19.61
CA ALA A 32 5.29 9.40 19.83
C ALA A 32 4.08 9.13 20.74
N VAL A 33 3.38 8.01 20.53
CA VAL A 33 2.25 7.59 21.38
C VAL A 33 2.74 7.31 22.81
N ARG A 34 3.87 6.60 22.96
CA ARG A 34 4.42 6.23 24.27
C ARG A 34 4.75 7.44 25.16
N VAL A 35 5.17 8.55 24.58
CA VAL A 35 5.47 9.79 25.32
C VAL A 35 4.28 10.76 25.39
N GLY A 36 3.09 10.34 24.95
CA GLY A 36 1.88 11.17 24.99
C GLY A 36 1.77 12.24 23.89
N ASP A 37 2.72 12.32 22.95
CA ASP A 37 2.71 13.29 21.85
C ASP A 37 1.71 12.88 20.74
N LYS A 38 0.43 13.09 21.03
CA LYS A 38 -0.70 12.79 20.14
C LYS A 38 -0.63 13.59 18.83
N ALA A 39 -0.13 14.82 18.87
CA ALA A 39 -0.02 15.67 17.68
C ALA A 39 0.99 15.11 16.68
N LYS A 40 2.17 14.69 17.15
CA LYS A 40 3.19 14.03 16.33
C LYS A 40 2.74 12.66 15.85
N ALA A 41 2.08 11.87 16.69
CA ALA A 41 1.51 10.58 16.29
C ALA A 41 0.55 10.75 15.09
N ARG A 42 -0.38 11.72 15.15
CA ARG A 42 -1.30 12.03 14.03
C ARG A 42 -0.58 12.46 12.76
N ARG A 43 0.45 13.30 12.85
CA ARG A 43 1.26 13.71 11.69
C ARG A 43 1.98 12.51 11.05
N LEU A 44 2.54 11.62 11.87
CA LEU A 44 3.22 10.41 11.39
C LEU A 44 2.23 9.39 10.80
N GLN A 45 1.03 9.26 11.36
CA GLN A 45 -0.05 8.47 10.79
C GLN A 45 -0.43 8.98 9.39
N LYS A 46 -0.64 10.30 9.23
CA LYS A 46 -0.89 10.88 7.90
C LYS A 46 0.25 10.57 6.91
N LEU A 47 1.50 10.66 7.36
CA LEU A 47 2.68 10.36 6.54
C LEU A 47 2.74 8.90 6.08
N ILE A 48 2.46 7.94 6.96
CA ILE A 48 2.45 6.51 6.58
C ILE A 48 1.31 6.20 5.61
N PHE A 49 0.12 6.82 5.77
CA PHE A 49 -1.00 6.66 4.83
C PHE A 49 -0.67 7.18 3.43
N THR A 50 0.06 8.28 3.30
CA THR A 50 0.48 8.84 2.00
C THR A 50 1.75 8.21 1.43
N SER A 51 2.38 7.27 2.13
CA SER A 51 3.66 6.70 1.72
C SER A 51 3.52 5.75 0.52
N HIS A 52 4.36 5.94 -0.50
CA HIS A 52 4.47 5.01 -1.63
C HIS A 52 4.85 3.60 -1.17
N ALA A 53 5.82 3.48 -0.24
CA ALA A 53 6.25 2.20 0.31
C ALA A 53 5.11 1.45 1.01
N ALA A 54 4.28 2.17 1.79
CA ALA A 54 3.12 1.60 2.47
C ALA A 54 2.07 1.12 1.45
N ARG A 55 1.75 1.92 0.43
CA ARG A 55 0.82 1.53 -0.63
C ARG A 55 1.29 0.30 -1.40
N MET A 56 2.55 0.26 -1.83
CA MET A 56 3.10 -0.87 -2.58
C MET A 56 3.04 -2.17 -1.76
N LEU A 57 3.39 -2.12 -0.47
CA LEU A 57 3.27 -3.27 0.41
C LEU A 57 1.83 -3.70 0.63
N ALA A 58 0.90 -2.77 0.82
CA ALA A 58 -0.52 -3.07 0.96
C ALA A 58 -1.09 -3.73 -0.31
N ILE A 59 -0.76 -3.21 -1.50
CA ILE A 59 -1.18 -3.80 -2.78
C ILE A 59 -0.60 -5.21 -2.92
N ARG A 60 0.70 -5.41 -2.61
CA ARG A 60 1.32 -6.74 -2.65
C ARG A 60 0.64 -7.71 -1.69
N GLN A 61 0.36 -7.27 -0.46
CA GLN A 61 -0.32 -8.08 0.54
C GLN A 61 -1.68 -8.56 0.00
N VAL A 62 -2.52 -7.63 -0.46
CA VAL A 62 -3.88 -7.95 -0.92
C VAL A 62 -3.90 -8.77 -2.21
N THR A 63 -3.05 -8.42 -3.17
CA THR A 63 -3.13 -8.99 -4.52
C THR A 63 -2.29 -10.26 -4.72
N GLN A 64 -1.23 -10.45 -3.91
CA GLN A 64 -0.31 -11.59 -4.07
C GLN A 64 -0.25 -12.51 -2.86
N LEU A 65 -0.26 -11.98 -1.64
CA LEU A 65 0.01 -12.79 -0.44
C LEU A 65 -1.27 -13.31 0.21
N ASN A 66 -2.38 -12.58 0.08
CA ASN A 66 -3.66 -13.00 0.65
C ASN A 66 -4.17 -14.28 -0.02
N THR A 67 -4.70 -15.20 0.79
CA THR A 67 -5.29 -16.48 0.36
C THR A 67 -6.50 -16.27 -0.55
N GLY A 68 -7.33 -15.26 -0.23
CA GLY A 68 -8.51 -14.88 -1.01
C GLY A 68 -8.24 -14.16 -2.33
N LYS A 69 -6.98 -13.97 -2.77
CA LYS A 69 -6.64 -13.25 -4.02
C LYS A 69 -7.28 -13.84 -5.30
N LYS A 70 -7.68 -15.12 -5.25
CA LYS A 70 -8.33 -15.85 -6.35
C LYS A 70 -9.85 -15.75 -6.31
N THR A 71 -10.42 -15.29 -5.20
CA THR A 71 -11.87 -15.14 -5.01
C THR A 71 -12.25 -13.73 -5.43
N ALA A 72 -13.22 -13.61 -6.34
CA ALA A 72 -13.73 -12.31 -6.75
C ALA A 72 -14.55 -11.70 -5.61
N GLY A 73 -14.26 -10.45 -5.27
CA GLY A 73 -15.04 -9.69 -4.29
C GLY A 73 -16.28 -9.06 -4.92
N ILE A 74 -16.85 -8.07 -4.23
CA ILE A 74 -17.97 -7.25 -4.73
C ILE A 74 -17.62 -6.56 -6.06
N ASP A 75 -16.34 -6.24 -6.26
CA ASP A 75 -15.82 -5.61 -7.47
C ASP A 75 -15.68 -6.57 -8.66
N GLY A 76 -15.94 -7.88 -8.47
CA GLY A 76 -15.85 -8.91 -9.50
C GLY A 76 -14.43 -9.21 -9.97
N LYS A 77 -13.40 -8.62 -9.36
CA LYS A 77 -12.00 -8.77 -9.79
C LYS A 77 -11.28 -9.82 -8.96
N LYS A 78 -10.48 -10.66 -9.63
CA LYS A 78 -9.60 -11.65 -9.01
C LYS A 78 -8.24 -11.63 -9.69
N SER A 79 -7.19 -12.02 -8.98
CA SER A 79 -5.84 -12.23 -9.55
C SER A 79 -5.32 -11.05 -10.38
N LEU A 80 -5.28 -9.84 -9.80
CA LEU A 80 -4.84 -8.62 -10.49
C LEU A 80 -3.49 -8.82 -11.21
N THR A 81 -3.44 -8.40 -12.47
CA THR A 81 -2.22 -8.34 -13.29
C THR A 81 -1.25 -7.27 -12.78
N PHE A 82 0.02 -7.33 -13.17
CA PHE A 82 1.02 -6.32 -12.79
C PHE A 82 0.60 -4.90 -13.20
N LYS A 83 0.08 -4.73 -14.41
CA LYS A 83 -0.44 -3.45 -14.92
C LYS A 83 -1.58 -2.93 -14.06
N GLU A 84 -2.51 -3.80 -13.64
CA GLU A 84 -3.61 -3.41 -12.76
C GLU A 84 -3.16 -3.01 -11.37
N ARG A 85 -2.12 -3.65 -10.82
CA ARG A 85 -1.53 -3.25 -9.53
C ARG A 85 -0.94 -1.84 -9.58
N PHE A 86 -0.23 -1.48 -10.64
CA PHE A 86 0.28 -0.12 -10.82
C PHE A 86 -0.84 0.90 -11.09
N LYS A 87 -1.90 0.52 -11.81
CA LYS A 87 -3.11 1.35 -11.91
C LYS A 87 -3.75 1.58 -10.55
N LEU A 88 -3.84 0.54 -9.71
CA LEU A 88 -4.35 0.62 -8.36
C LEU A 88 -3.49 1.53 -7.47
N GLU A 89 -2.15 1.46 -7.57
CA GLU A 89 -1.26 2.40 -6.86
C GLU A 89 -1.58 3.85 -7.21
N LYS A 90 -1.69 4.15 -8.51
CA LYS A 90 -2.01 5.50 -8.99
C LYS A 90 -3.38 5.96 -8.49
N ALA A 91 -4.38 5.08 -8.52
CA ALA A 91 -5.72 5.38 -8.02
C ALA A 91 -5.72 5.66 -6.51
N LEU A 92 -5.07 4.81 -5.70
CA LEU A 92 -4.96 4.99 -4.25
C LEU A 92 -4.18 6.26 -3.89
N ARG A 93 -3.13 6.60 -4.67
CA ARG A 93 -2.39 7.85 -4.50
C ARG A 93 -3.24 9.07 -4.78
N LYS A 94 -4.07 9.03 -5.84
CA LYS A 94 -4.99 10.11 -6.19
C LYS A 94 -6.07 10.29 -5.11
N HIS A 95 -6.60 9.19 -4.60
CA HIS A 95 -7.74 9.19 -3.68
C HIS A 95 -7.37 8.95 -2.20
N THR A 96 -6.17 9.34 -1.77
CA THR A 96 -5.72 9.08 -0.39
C THR A 96 -6.54 9.85 0.66
N LYS A 97 -7.20 10.96 0.29
CA LYS A 97 -7.94 11.83 1.22
C LYS A 97 -9.46 11.65 1.17
N ASP A 98 -9.97 11.11 0.07
CA ASP A 98 -11.37 11.10 -0.33
C ASP A 98 -11.84 9.70 -0.76
N TRP A 99 -11.15 8.65 -0.31
CA TRP A 99 -11.51 7.27 -0.62
C TRP A 99 -12.92 6.93 -0.15
N LYS A 100 -13.76 6.49 -1.08
CA LYS A 100 -15.10 5.96 -0.80
C LYS A 100 -15.05 4.44 -0.90
N HIS A 101 -15.19 3.75 0.23
CA HIS A 101 -15.27 2.30 0.24
C HIS A 101 -16.67 1.86 -0.24
N GLN A 102 -16.72 0.72 -0.93
CA GLN A 102 -18.00 0.04 -1.14
C GLN A 102 -18.47 -0.53 0.21
N GLY A 103 -19.77 -0.47 0.48
CA GLY A 103 -20.35 -1.13 1.66
C GLY A 103 -20.12 -2.63 1.58
N LEU A 104 -19.91 -3.27 2.73
CA LEU A 104 -20.08 -4.71 2.83
C LEU A 104 -21.59 -4.97 2.77
N ARG A 105 -22.01 -5.99 2.01
CA ARG A 105 -23.40 -6.45 2.01
C ARG A 105 -23.74 -7.08 3.35
#